data_AF-A0A961YSY4-F1
#
_entry.id   AF-A0A961YSY4-F1
#
_cell.length_a   1.000
_cell.length_b   1.000
_cell.length_c   1.000
_cell.angle_alpha   90.00
_cell.angle_beta   90.00
_cell.angle_gamma   90.00
#
_symmetry.space_group_name_H-M   'P 1'
#
loop_
_entity.id
_entity.type
_entity.pdbx_description
1 polymer ?
#
loop_
_entity_poly.entity_id
_entity_poly.type
_entity_poly.pdbx_seq_one_letter_code
_entity_poly.pdbx_strand_id
1 'polypeptide(L)'
;MQYAALKFAISEDVNEDGDTRIILSRDIFENMLKMALKGANLLDESYYIRKYPDVAQAISKGLIANAEQHYYNTGYYENRLPRNIIVDEAYYLKENPDVAAAVKRGTVKTAQEHFEMAGFGEGRLPYRGFSFFTTYSNK
;
A
#
# COMPACT_ATOMS: atom_id res chain seq x y z
N MET A 1 22.30 7.24 9.32
CA MET A 1 23.24 7.29 8.17
C MET A 1 24.00 8.61 8.22
N GLN A 2 25.31 8.62 8.04
CA GLN A 2 26.06 9.89 7.92
C GLN A 2 25.78 10.54 6.55
N TYR A 3 25.75 11.87 6.50
CA TYR A 3 25.47 12.65 5.27
C TYR A 3 26.35 12.27 4.08
N ALA A 4 27.63 11.93 4.33
CA ALA A 4 28.55 11.48 3.30
C ALA A 4 28.08 10.19 2.60
N ALA A 5 27.49 9.24 3.34
CA ALA A 5 26.99 7.99 2.76
C ALA A 5 25.72 8.21 1.92
N LEU A 6 24.86 9.16 2.30
CA LEU A 6 23.66 9.51 1.53
C LEU A 6 24.04 10.05 0.13
N LYS A 7 25.10 10.85 0.04
CA LYS A 7 25.57 11.46 -1.21
C LYS A 7 26.03 10.46 -2.28
N PHE A 8 26.50 9.29 -1.87
CA PHE A 8 26.95 8.23 -2.80
C PHE A 8 25.92 7.11 -2.97
N ALA A 9 24.86 7.12 -2.17
CA ALA A 9 23.82 6.09 -2.18
C ALA A 9 22.65 6.45 -3.11
N ILE A 10 22.74 7.57 -3.83
CA ILE A 10 21.88 7.96 -4.94
C ILE A 10 22.80 8.28 -6.13
N SER A 11 22.60 7.62 -7.26
CA SER A 11 23.33 7.89 -8.51
C SER A 11 22.38 7.92 -9.69
N GLU A 12 22.78 8.61 -10.75
CA GLU A 12 22.07 8.61 -12.03
C GLU A 12 22.70 7.57 -12.96
N ASP A 13 21.85 6.82 -13.64
CA ASP A 13 22.22 5.90 -14.72
C ASP A 13 21.48 6.33 -15.98
N VAL A 14 22.23 6.76 -17.00
CA VAL A 14 21.67 7.24 -18.27
C VAL A 14 21.86 6.13 -19.29
N ASN A 15 20.76 5.58 -19.82
CA ASN A 15 20.85 4.56 -20.86
C ASN A 15 21.24 5.17 -22.22
N GLU A 16 21.53 4.32 -23.21
CA GLU A 16 21.91 4.74 -24.56
C GLU A 16 20.85 5.61 -25.26
N ASP A 17 19.59 5.51 -24.84
CA ASP A 17 18.45 6.27 -25.36
C ASP A 17 18.31 7.66 -24.71
N GLY A 18 19.11 7.97 -23.68
CA GLY A 18 19.06 9.23 -22.95
C GLY A 18 18.08 9.26 -21.77
N ASP A 19 17.44 8.15 -21.43
CA ASP A 19 16.61 8.03 -20.24
C ASP A 19 17.47 7.98 -18.98
N THR A 20 17.19 8.90 -18.05
CA THR A 20 17.82 8.92 -16.72
C THR A 20 17.07 8.04 -15.74
N ARG A 21 17.76 7.11 -15.10
CA ARG A 21 17.30 6.32 -13.96
C ARG A 21 18.00 6.78 -12.70
N ILE A 22 17.24 6.89 -11.61
CA ILE A 22 17.82 7.09 -10.28
C ILE A 22 18.05 5.71 -9.67
N ILE A 23 19.30 5.38 -9.40
CA ILE A 23 19.70 4.20 -8.62
C ILE A 23 19.88 4.65 -7.19
N LEU A 24 19.23 3.97 -6.25
CA LEU A 24 19.36 4.24 -4.84
C LEU A 24 19.34 2.97 -4.00
N SER A 25 19.96 3.02 -2.82
CA SER A 25 19.98 1.87 -1.92
C SER A 25 18.57 1.52 -1.42
N ARG A 26 18.34 0.24 -1.13
CA ARG A 26 17.07 -0.25 -0.55
C ARG A 26 16.66 0.57 0.68
N ASP A 27 17.60 0.86 1.57
CA ASP A 27 17.31 1.62 2.79
C ASP A 27 16.80 3.04 2.47
N ILE A 28 17.37 3.71 1.45
CA ILE A 28 16.90 5.03 1.04
C ILE A 28 15.50 4.91 0.43
N PHE A 29 15.27 3.90 -0.41
CA PHE A 29 13.96 3.65 -1.01
C PHE A 29 12.89 3.47 0.08
N GLU A 30 13.14 2.58 1.03
CA GLU A 30 12.21 2.24 2.11
C GLU A 30 11.94 3.46 3.00
N ASN A 31 12.96 4.27 3.30
CA ASN A 31 12.75 5.52 4.05
C ASN A 31 11.94 6.55 3.27
N MET A 32 12.21 6.74 1.97
CA MET A 32 11.44 7.64 1.12
C MET A 32 9.99 7.18 0.99
N LEU A 33 9.77 5.88 0.76
CA LEU A 33 8.44 5.29 0.67
C LEU A 33 7.69 5.43 2.00
N LYS A 34 8.33 5.15 3.13
CA LYS A 34 7.76 5.37 4.46
C LYS A 34 7.34 6.82 4.67
N MET A 35 8.16 7.78 4.26
CA MET A 35 7.81 9.20 4.33
C MET A 35 6.61 9.54 3.45
N ALA A 36 6.56 9.01 2.22
CA ALA A 36 5.44 9.21 1.32
C ALA A 36 4.13 8.63 1.88
N LEU A 37 4.16 7.39 2.40
CA LEU A 37 3.01 6.71 3.00
C LEU A 37 2.49 7.45 4.25
N LYS A 38 3.40 8.00 5.06
CA LYS A 38 3.06 8.88 6.19
C LYS A 38 2.42 10.18 5.72
N GLY A 39 3.02 10.84 4.73
CA GLY A 39 2.51 12.11 4.17
C GLY A 39 1.13 11.98 3.53
N ALA A 40 0.81 10.80 2.99
CA ALA A 40 -0.51 10.50 2.43
C ALA A 40 -1.61 10.26 3.49
N ASN A 41 -1.26 10.18 4.78
CA ASN A 41 -2.19 10.02 5.91
C ASN A 41 -3.24 8.91 5.70
N LEU A 42 -2.77 7.73 5.27
CA LEU A 42 -3.62 6.63 4.80
C LEU A 42 -4.28 5.83 5.94
N LEU A 43 -3.68 5.85 7.12
CA LEU A 43 -4.00 4.92 8.21
C LEU A 43 -5.17 5.44 9.06
N ASP A 44 -6.25 4.65 9.12
CA ASP A 44 -7.24 4.76 10.19
C ASP A 44 -6.83 3.78 11.29
N GLU A 45 -6.18 4.28 12.34
CA GLU A 45 -5.68 3.45 13.44
C GLU A 45 -6.79 2.61 14.09
N SER A 46 -7.97 3.20 14.25
CA SER A 46 -9.10 2.54 14.90
C SER A 46 -9.63 1.39 14.05
N TYR A 47 -9.73 1.57 12.74
CA TYR A 47 -10.01 0.49 11.81
C TYR A 47 -8.92 -0.59 11.86
N TYR A 48 -7.66 -0.16 11.80
CA TYR A 48 -6.53 -1.05 11.65
C TYR A 48 -6.38 -2.03 12.82
N ILE A 49 -6.45 -1.55 14.07
CA ILE A 49 -6.36 -2.42 15.26
C ILE A 49 -7.58 -3.33 15.43
N ARG A 50 -8.76 -2.92 14.93
CA ARG A 50 -9.94 -3.79 14.90
C ARG A 50 -9.83 -4.89 13.84
N LYS A 51 -9.29 -4.56 12.66
CA LYS A 51 -9.10 -5.50 11.55
C LYS A 51 -7.97 -6.49 11.85
N TYR A 52 -6.94 -6.07 12.59
CA TYR A 52 -5.73 -6.83 12.87
C TYR A 52 -5.48 -7.01 14.38
N PRO A 53 -6.11 -8.02 15.01
CA PRO A 53 -6.00 -8.27 16.46
C PRO A 53 -4.58 -8.59 16.94
N ASP A 54 -3.73 -9.13 16.08
CA ASP A 54 -2.31 -9.40 16.37
C ASP A 54 -1.54 -8.09 16.62
N VAL A 55 -1.84 -7.04 15.85
CA VAL A 55 -1.26 -5.70 16.04
C VAL A 55 -1.76 -5.09 17.34
N ALA A 56 -3.07 -5.18 17.61
CA ALA A 56 -3.65 -4.69 18.87
C ALA A 56 -3.01 -5.39 20.08
N GLN A 57 -2.78 -6.71 19.99
CA GLN A 57 -2.11 -7.47 21.03
C GLN A 57 -0.65 -7.03 21.20
N ALA A 58 0.10 -6.83 20.11
CA ALA A 58 1.48 -6.38 20.15
C ALA A 58 1.62 -4.99 20.81
N ILE A 59 0.69 -4.08 20.52
CA ILE A 59 0.61 -2.76 21.19
C ILE A 59 0.34 -2.94 22.70
N SER A 60 -0.65 -3.76 23.07
CA SER A 60 -0.99 -3.98 24.49
C SER A 60 0.15 -4.57 25.32
N LYS A 61 1.04 -5.34 24.67
CA LYS A 61 2.24 -5.94 25.28
C LYS A 61 3.46 -5.01 25.26
N GLY A 62 3.35 -3.81 24.68
CA GLY A 62 4.45 -2.87 24.53
C GLY A 62 5.54 -3.32 23.54
N LEU A 63 5.24 -4.29 22.67
CA LEU A 63 6.20 -4.76 21.64
C LEU A 63 6.34 -3.76 20.49
N ILE A 64 5.28 -3.00 20.22
CA ILE A 64 5.23 -1.86 19.31
C ILE A 64 4.46 -0.72 19.98
N ALA A 65 4.79 0.52 19.64
CA ALA A 65 4.21 1.71 20.27
C ALA A 65 2.76 1.97 19.84
N ASN A 66 2.45 1.78 18.55
CA ASN A 66 1.14 2.07 17.97
C ASN A 66 0.94 1.40 16.59
N ALA A 67 -0.27 1.55 16.05
CA ALA A 67 -0.62 1.02 14.73
C ALA A 67 0.19 1.68 13.61
N GLU A 68 0.51 2.97 13.75
CA GLU A 68 1.36 3.71 12.81
C GLU A 68 2.72 3.04 12.62
N GLN A 69 3.39 2.72 13.72
CA GLN A 69 4.69 2.06 13.71
C GLN A 69 4.60 0.72 12.98
N HIS A 70 3.56 -0.07 13.25
CA HIS A 70 3.38 -1.35 12.57
C HIS A 70 3.11 -1.18 11.08
N TYR A 71 2.12 -0.37 10.71
CA TYR A 71 1.70 -0.26 9.32
C TYR A 71 2.83 0.22 8.40
N TYR A 72 3.52 1.30 8.78
CA TYR A 72 4.54 1.89 7.91
C TYR A 72 5.89 1.16 7.89
N ASN A 73 6.16 0.28 8.87
CA ASN A 73 7.37 -0.53 8.86
C ASN A 73 7.14 -1.94 8.30
N THR A 74 5.91 -2.45 8.39
CA THR A 74 5.64 -3.87 8.16
C THR A 74 4.29 -4.08 7.48
N GLY A 75 3.21 -3.51 8.00
CA GLY A 75 1.85 -3.78 7.52
C GLY A 75 1.63 -3.45 6.04
N TYR A 76 2.24 -2.39 5.52
CA TYR A 76 2.20 -2.06 4.09
C TYR A 76 2.79 -3.21 3.23
N TYR A 77 3.94 -3.76 3.63
CA TYR A 77 4.61 -4.85 2.91
C TYR A 77 3.91 -6.20 3.09
N GLU A 78 3.10 -6.34 4.13
CA GLU A 78 2.21 -7.48 4.37
C GLU A 78 0.87 -7.36 3.61
N ASN A 79 0.70 -6.32 2.79
CA ASN A 79 -0.56 -6.01 2.09
C ASN A 79 -1.76 -5.84 3.06
N ARG A 80 -1.53 -5.30 4.26
CA ARG A 80 -2.60 -4.99 5.20
C ARG A 80 -3.32 -3.72 4.79
N LEU A 81 -4.65 -3.73 4.86
CA LEU A 81 -5.48 -2.57 4.56
C LEU A 81 -5.29 -1.49 5.65
N PRO A 82 -4.83 -0.27 5.30
CA PRO A 82 -4.64 0.80 6.27
C PRO A 82 -5.95 1.38 6.81
N ARG A 83 -7.03 1.25 6.06
CA ARG A 83 -8.34 1.81 6.38
C ARG A 83 -9.42 1.00 5.67
N ASN A 84 -10.68 1.30 6.00
CA ASN A 84 -11.79 0.77 5.23
C ASN A 84 -11.78 1.39 3.82
N ILE A 85 -11.71 0.55 2.80
CA ILE A 85 -11.73 0.95 1.39
C ILE A 85 -12.96 0.31 0.76
N ILE A 86 -13.91 1.15 0.37
CA ILE A 86 -15.16 0.69 -0.26
C ILE A 86 -14.91 0.44 -1.74
N VAL A 87 -15.31 -0.74 -2.20
CA VAL A 87 -15.21 -1.16 -3.60
C VAL A 87 -16.47 -0.71 -4.36
N ASP A 88 -16.27 -0.10 -5.52
CA ASP A 88 -17.32 0.01 -6.54
C ASP A 88 -17.42 -1.33 -7.24
N GLU A 89 -18.41 -2.14 -6.87
CA GLU A 89 -18.56 -3.51 -7.35
C GLU A 89 -18.74 -3.58 -8.88
N ALA A 90 -19.48 -2.63 -9.47
CA ALA A 90 -19.70 -2.62 -10.92
C ALA A 90 -18.40 -2.34 -11.68
N TYR A 91 -17.62 -1.37 -11.21
CA TYR A 91 -16.29 -1.10 -11.75
C TYR A 91 -15.35 -2.29 -11.53
N TYR A 92 -15.29 -2.80 -10.29
CA TYR A 92 -14.33 -3.82 -9.89
C TYR A 92 -14.55 -5.11 -10.67
N LEU A 93 -15.79 -5.60 -10.79
CA LEU A 93 -16.07 -6.83 -11.54
C LEU A 93 -15.89 -6.66 -13.05
N LYS A 94 -16.08 -5.45 -13.58
CA LYS A 94 -15.79 -5.15 -14.98
C LYS A 94 -14.29 -5.22 -15.29
N GLU A 95 -13.47 -4.62 -14.44
CA GLU A 95 -12.01 -4.59 -14.62
C GLU A 95 -11.33 -5.90 -14.21
N ASN A 96 -12.03 -6.77 -13.46
CA ASN A 96 -11.52 -8.03 -12.93
C ASN A 96 -12.42 -9.22 -13.33
N PRO A 97 -12.37 -9.68 -14.60
CA PRO A 97 -13.27 -10.72 -15.11
C PRO A 97 -13.14 -12.07 -14.39
N ASP A 98 -11.96 -12.38 -13.86
CA ASP A 98 -11.70 -13.58 -13.05
C ASP A 98 -12.47 -13.54 -11.72
N VAL A 99 -12.54 -12.37 -11.08
CA VAL A 99 -13.34 -12.15 -9.87
C VAL A 99 -14.82 -12.19 -10.20
N ALA A 100 -15.26 -11.59 -11.31
CA ALA A 100 -16.64 -11.69 -11.77
C ALA A 100 -17.07 -13.15 -11.99
N ALA A 101 -16.20 -13.98 -12.57
CA ALA A 101 -16.44 -15.40 -12.71
C ALA A 101 -16.49 -16.12 -11.35
N ALA A 102 -15.60 -15.77 -10.41
CA ALA A 102 -15.58 -16.32 -9.05
C ALA A 102 -16.86 -15.98 -8.26
N VAL A 103 -17.35 -14.74 -8.36
CA VAL A 103 -18.61 -14.29 -7.77
C VAL A 103 -19.79 -15.02 -8.37
N LYS A 104 -19.85 -15.15 -9.71
CA LYS A 104 -20.90 -15.90 -10.40
C LYS A 104 -20.94 -17.39 -10.00
N ARG A 105 -19.77 -17.98 -9.71
CA ARG A 105 -19.66 -19.37 -9.21
C ARG A 105 -19.92 -19.50 -7.70
N GLY A 106 -20.02 -18.39 -6.97
CA GLY A 106 -20.19 -18.37 -5.52
C GLY A 106 -18.94 -18.76 -4.73
N THR A 107 -17.75 -18.82 -5.35
CA THR A 107 -16.49 -19.09 -4.65
C THR A 107 -15.97 -17.86 -3.87
N VAL A 108 -16.42 -16.68 -4.26
CA VAL A 108 -16.29 -15.41 -3.55
C VAL A 108 -17.69 -14.81 -3.46
N LYS A 109 -18.10 -14.25 -2.33
CA LYS A 109 -19.47 -13.72 -2.18
C LYS A 109 -19.65 -12.36 -2.84
N THR A 110 -18.64 -11.48 -2.75
CA THR A 110 -18.72 -10.10 -3.25
C THR A 110 -17.39 -9.60 -3.78
N ALA A 111 -17.41 -8.54 -4.59
CA ALA A 111 -16.19 -7.82 -4.99
C ALA A 111 -15.42 -7.27 -3.77
N GLN A 112 -16.14 -6.78 -2.76
CA GLN A 112 -15.56 -6.27 -1.51
C GLN A 112 -14.75 -7.34 -0.78
N GLU A 113 -15.31 -8.55 -0.65
CA GLU A 113 -14.62 -9.69 -0.01
C GLU A 113 -13.33 -10.05 -0.76
N HIS A 114 -13.39 -10.15 -2.10
CA HIS A 114 -12.19 -10.42 -2.89
C HIS A 114 -11.13 -9.35 -2.69
N PHE A 115 -11.52 -8.08 -2.74
CA PHE A 115 -10.59 -6.96 -2.59
C PHE A 115 -9.89 -6.99 -1.24
N GLU A 116 -10.64 -7.23 -0.16
CA GLU A 116 -10.08 -7.29 1.19
C GLU A 116 -9.15 -8.49 1.42
N MET A 117 -9.44 -9.62 0.78
CA MET A 117 -8.66 -10.85 0.97
C MET A 117 -7.42 -10.93 0.07
N ALA A 118 -7.48 -10.36 -1.13
CA ALA A 118 -6.44 -10.51 -2.14
C ALA A 118 -6.26 -9.25 -2.99
N GLY A 119 -7.35 -8.65 -3.45
CA GLY A 119 -7.28 -7.60 -4.47
C GLY A 119 -6.44 -6.38 -4.09
N PHE A 120 -6.40 -6.00 -2.81
CA PHE A 120 -5.53 -4.94 -2.32
C PHE A 120 -4.03 -5.28 -2.49
N GLY A 121 -3.62 -6.48 -2.08
CA GLY A 121 -2.24 -6.96 -2.22
C GLY A 121 -1.84 -7.27 -3.66
N GLU A 122 -2.82 -7.57 -4.52
CA GLU A 122 -2.62 -7.72 -5.96
C GLU A 122 -2.52 -6.37 -6.71
N GLY A 123 -2.76 -5.25 -6.03
CA GLY A 123 -2.75 -3.92 -6.64
C GLY A 123 -3.97 -3.60 -7.50
N ARG A 124 -5.08 -4.35 -7.35
CA ARG A 124 -6.33 -4.07 -8.09
C ARG A 124 -6.96 -2.79 -7.58
N LEU A 125 -7.55 -2.00 -8.48
CA LEU A 125 -8.18 -0.74 -8.11
C LEU A 125 -9.62 -0.99 -7.61
N PRO A 126 -9.98 -0.55 -6.39
CA PRO A 126 -11.32 -0.74 -5.82
C PRO A 126 -12.40 0.11 -6.51
N TYR A 127 -12.00 1.24 -7.11
CA TYR A 127 -12.86 2.14 -7.87
C TYR A 127 -12.02 2.97 -8.83
N ARG A 128 -12.67 3.59 -9.83
CA ARG A 128 -12.01 4.44 -10.83
C ARG A 128 -11.27 5.60 -10.17
N GLY A 129 -9.98 5.75 -10.47
CA GLY A 129 -9.17 6.86 -9.96
C GLY A 129 -8.73 6.68 -8.50
N PHE A 130 -8.83 5.46 -7.94
CA PHE A 130 -8.21 5.15 -6.66
C PHE A 130 -6.70 5.44 -6.71
N SER A 131 -6.21 6.19 -5.73
CA SER A 131 -4.79 6.41 -5.52
C SER A 131 -4.49 6.63 -4.04
N PHE A 132 -3.32 6.17 -3.61
CA PHE A 132 -2.73 6.52 -2.32
C PHE A 132 -1.92 7.80 -2.36
N PHE A 133 -1.41 8.17 -3.53
CA PHE A 133 -0.66 9.39 -3.72
C PHE A 133 -1.46 10.27 -4.68
N THR A 134 -1.84 11.46 -4.24
CA THR A 134 -2.30 12.46 -5.20
C THR A 134 -1.11 12.79 -6.09
N THR A 135 -1.05 12.22 -7.28
CA THR A 135 -0.25 12.82 -8.34
C THR A 135 -0.90 14.18 -8.55
N TYR A 136 -0.13 15.26 -8.39
CA TYR A 136 -0.58 16.57 -8.85
C TYR A 136 -0.88 16.43 -10.35
N SER A 137 -2.14 16.17 -10.70
CA SER A 137 -2.63 16.36 -12.05
C SER A 137 -2.73 17.86 -12.21
N ASN A 138 -1.73 18.45 -12.87
CA ASN A 138 -1.85 19.80 -13.40
C ASN A 138 -3.17 19.87 -14.17
N LYS A 139 -4.06 20.75 -13.71
CA LYS A 139 -5.16 21.26 -14.52
C LYS A 139 -4.61 22.14 -15.62
#